data_AF-A0A9X3F959-F1
#
_entry.id   AF-A0A9X3F959-F1
#
_cell.length_a   1.000
_cell.length_b   1.000
_cell.length_c   1.000
_cell.angle_alpha   90.00
_cell.angle_beta   90.00
_cell.angle_gamma   90.00
#
_symmetry.space_group_name_H-M   'P 1'
#
loop_
_entity.id
_entity.type
_entity.pdbx_description
1 polymer ?
#
loop_
_entity_poly.entity_id
_entity_poly.type
_entity_poly.pdbx_seq_one_letter_code
_entity_poly.pdbx_strand_id
1 'polypeptide(L)' 'MLGINDPGIYLGYLFSILGLIACIVYGILNWNKGRETDIEEIQKDLEWESKDELTKGEI' A
#
# COMPACT_ATOMS: atom_id res chain seq x y z
N MET A 1 30.05 -8.40 20.81
CA MET A 1 28.66 -8.74 21.21
C MET A 1 28.11 -9.75 20.21
N LEU A 2 27.43 -10.79 20.71
CA LEU A 2 26.92 -12.01 20.02
C LEU A 2 27.93 -13.06 19.48
N GLY A 3 29.20 -13.06 19.88
CA GLY A 3 30.11 -14.23 19.73
C GLY A 3 30.40 -14.74 18.31
N ILE A 4 29.79 -14.16 17.28
CA ILE A 4 29.94 -14.53 15.88
C ILE A 4 30.98 -13.59 15.25
N ASN A 5 32.11 -14.17 14.87
CA ASN A 5 33.25 -13.46 14.29
C ASN A 5 33.29 -13.60 12.76
N ASP A 6 32.14 -13.88 12.14
CA ASP A 6 32.02 -14.05 10.70
C ASP A 6 31.50 -12.75 10.04
N PRO A 7 32.28 -12.11 9.15
CA PRO A 7 31.87 -10.91 8.44
C PRO A 7 30.59 -11.07 7.61
N GLY A 8 30.29 -12.28 7.14
CA GLY A 8 29.09 -12.58 6.36
C GLY A 8 27.80 -12.42 7.14
N ILE A 9 27.81 -12.71 8.44
CA ILE A 9 26.63 -12.55 9.31
C ILE A 9 26.29 -11.07 9.50
N TYR A 10 27.30 -10.19 9.65
CA TYR A 10 27.08 -8.75 9.73
C TYR A 10 26.51 -8.18 8.43
N LEU A 11 27.02 -8.64 7.28
CA LEU A 11 26.45 -8.29 5.98
C LEU A 11 25.00 -8.77 5.85
N GLY A 12 24.71 -9.99 6.29
CA GLY A 12 23.34 -10.53 6.30
C GLY A 12 22.37 -9.64 7.08
N TYR A 13 22.73 -9.26 8.31
CA TYR A 13 21.92 -8.32 9.11
C TYR A 13 21.77 -6.97 8.42
N LEU A 14 22.84 -6.42 7.84
CA LEU A 14 22.79 -5.15 7.13
C LEU A 14 21.83 -5.22 5.94
N PHE A 15 21.91 -6.26 5.11
CA PHE A 15 20.99 -6.47 3.99
C PHE A 15 19.55 -6.70 4.45
N SER A 16 19.30 -7.43 5.55
CA SER A 16 17.96 -7.60 6.10
C SER A 16 17.34 -6.28 6.57
N ILE A 17 18.12 -5.44 7.26
CA ILE A 17 17.67 -4.11 7.69
C ILE A 17 17.41 -3.22 6.48
N LEU A 18 18.31 -3.22 5.49
CA LEU A 18 18.13 -2.47 4.25
C LEU A 18 16.88 -2.93 3.47
N GLY A 19 16.62 -4.24 3.42
CA GLY A 19 15.42 -4.80 2.80
C GLY A 19 14.14 -4.34 3.49
N LEU A 20 14.11 -4.37 4.83
CA LEU A 20 13.00 -3.84 5.61
C LEU A 20 12.75 -2.36 5.30
N ILE A 21 13.81 -1.55 5.30
CA ILE A 21 13.72 -0.11 5.00
C ILE A 21 13.20 0.10 3.58
N ALA A 22 13.72 -0.64 2.60
CA ALA A 22 13.28 -0.54 1.21
C ALA A 22 11.78 -0.87 1.06
N CYS A 23 11.28 -1.92 1.72
CA CYS A 23 9.87 -2.26 1.72
C CYS A 23 9.00 -1.16 2.34
N ILE A 24 9.41 -0.60 3.48
CA ILE A 24 8.68 0.49 4.15
C ILE A 24 8.66 1.74 3.26
N VAL A 25 9.80 2.16 2.74
CA VAL A 25 9.93 3.35 1.89
C VAL A 25 9.08 3.19 0.62
N TYR A 26 9.20 2.05 -0.06
CA TYR A 26 8.39 1.79 -1.25
C TYR A 26 6.89 1.77 -0.93
N GLY A 27 6.50 1.12 0.17
CA GLY A 27 5.13 1.11 0.67
C GLY A 27 4.62 2.54 0.86
N ILE A 28 5.30 3.37 1.64
CA ILE A 28 4.89 4.77 1.89
C ILE A 28 4.77 5.57 0.59
N LEU A 29 5.72 5.44 -0.34
CA LEU A 29 5.72 6.19 -1.61
C LEU A 29 4.62 5.73 -2.57
N ASN A 30 4.27 4.43 -2.56
CA ASN A 30 3.38 3.85 -3.56
C ASN A 30 1.98 3.50 -3.02
N TRP A 31 1.76 3.55 -1.70
CA TRP A 31 0.48 3.21 -1.05
C TRP A 31 -0.70 4.00 -1.61
N ASN A 32 -0.47 5.25 -2.02
CA ASN A 32 -1.52 6.15 -2.49
C ASN A 32 -1.64 6.24 -4.02
N LYS A 33 -0.83 5.49 -4.77
CA LYS A 33 -0.70 5.66 -6.23
C LYS A 33 -1.73 4.86 -7.04
N GLY A 34 -2.44 3.94 -6.39
CA GLY A 34 -3.53 3.16 -6.97
C GLY A 34 -4.92 3.61 -6.53
N ARG A 35 -5.05 4.80 -5.90
CA ARG A 35 -6.37 5.40 -5.72
C ARG A 35 -6.90 5.78 -7.10
N GLU A 36 -8.18 5.54 -7.35
CA GLU A 36 -8.90 6.20 -8.44
C GLU A 36 -8.69 7.69 -8.28
N THR A 37 -7.82 8.26 -9.11
CA THR A 37 -7.60 9.71 -9.22
C THR A 37 -8.36 10.29 -10.39
N ASP A 38 -9.00 9.43 -11.18
CA ASP A 38 -9.80 9.82 -12.31
C ASP A 38 -11.17 10.30 -11.81
N ILE A 39 -11.38 11.60 -11.94
CA ILE A 39 -12.58 12.28 -11.44
C ILE A 39 -13.85 11.71 -12.14
N GLU A 40 -13.74 11.21 -13.38
CA GLU A 40 -14.88 10.63 -14.10
C GLU A 40 -15.27 9.26 -13.55
N GLU A 41 -14.30 8.39 -13.23
CA GLU A 41 -14.59 7.10 -12.58
C GLU A 41 -15.21 7.29 -11.19
N ILE A 42 -14.65 8.19 -10.37
CA ILE A 42 -15.20 8.52 -9.04
C ILE A 42 -16.65 9.02 -9.16
N GLN A 43 -16.94 9.88 -10.14
CA GLN A 43 -18.28 10.43 -10.36
C GLN A 43 -19.28 9.35 -10.79
N LYS A 44 -18.84 8.38 -11.61
CA LYS A 44 -19.65 7.27 -12.08
C LYS A 44 -20.01 6.30 -10.96
N ASP A 45 -19.05 6.01 -10.08
CA ASP A 45 -19.27 5.16 -8.91
C ASP A 45 -20.23 5.82 -7.90
N LEU A 46 -20.06 7.12 -7.64
CA LEU A 46 -21.03 7.92 -6.86
C LEU A 46 -22.44 7.90 -7.46
N GLU A 47 -22.55 7.99 -8.79
CA GLU A 47 -23.84 7.93 -9.48
C GLU A 47 -24.50 6.55 -9.32
N TRP A 48 -23.72 5.47 -9.39
CA TRP A 48 -24.20 4.11 -9.20
C TRP A 48 -24.66 3.86 -7.78
N GLU A 49 -23.89 4.28 -6.77
CA GLU A 49 -24.30 4.21 -5.36
C GLU A 49 -25.61 4.97 -5.12
N SER A 50 -25.73 6.19 -5.66
CA SER A 50 -26.94 7.00 -5.51
C SER A 50 -28.17 6.34 -6.16
N LYS A 51 -28.01 5.72 -7.33
CA LYS A 51 -29.09 4.98 -8.01
C LYS A 51 -29.52 3.73 -7.23
N ASP A 52 -28.57 3.03 -6.62
CA ASP A 52 -28.86 1.86 -5.78
C ASP A 52 -29.64 2.24 -4.51
N GLU A 53 -29.32 3.38 -3.89
CA GLU A 53 -30.06 3.88 -2.72
C GLU A 53 -31.50 4.29 -3.08
N LEU A 54 -31.69 4.98 -4.21
CA LEU A 54 -33.01 5.36 -4.70
C LEU A 54 -33.88 4.13 -5.01
N THR A 55 -33.29 3.13 -5.67
CA THR A 55 -33.98 1.89 -6.05
C THR A 55 -34.38 1.05 -4.82
N LYS A 56 -33.59 1.09 -3.73
CA LYS A 56 -33.93 0.42 -2.47
C LYS A 56 -35.00 1.14 -1.65
N GLY A 57 -35.18 2.45 -1.84
CA GLY A 57 -36.23 3.24 -1.18
C GLY A 57 -37.61 3.15 -1.84
N GLU A 58 -37.67 2.66 -3.08
CA GLU A 58 -38.92 2.47 -3.84
C GLU A 58 -39.54 1.06 -3.70
N ILE A 59 -38.97 0.16 -2.88
CA ILE A 59 -39.45 -1.21 -2.63
C ILE A 59 -40.00 -1.36 -1.21
#